data_AF-A0A7Z8LAJ0-F1
#
_entry.id   AF-A0A7Z8LAJ0-F1
#
_cell.length_a   1.000
_cell.length_b   1.000
_cell.length_c   1.000
_cell.angle_alpha   90.00
_cell.angle_beta   90.00
_cell.angle_gamma   90.00
#
_symmetry.space_group_name_H-M   'P 1'
#
loop_
_entity.id
_entity.type
_entity.pdbx_description
1 polymer ?
#
loop_
_entity_poly.entity_id
_entity_poly.type
_entity_poly.pdbx_seq_one_letter_code
_entity_poly.pdbx_strand_id
1 'polypeptide(L)'
;MHRRELLKGLLALPLMLPVAGLLSACAPLVSPRAHDPGNGRPWRCTHCGHLTRSLEDISEHRCPRCGRRRLRNISEEEMTERLARAEAE
;
A
#
# COMPACT_ATOMS: atom_id res chain seq x y z
N MET A 1 57.25 29.67 -11.38
CA MET A 1 57.94 28.41 -11.74
C MET A 1 58.14 27.65 -10.44
N HIS A 2 57.52 26.53 -10.13
CA HIS A 2 57.55 25.20 -10.77
C HIS A 2 56.20 24.49 -10.50
N ARG A 3 55.47 24.03 -11.52
CA ARG A 3 55.47 22.64 -12.03
C ARG A 3 55.23 21.62 -10.91
N ARG A 4 53.98 21.16 -10.76
CA ARG A 4 53.45 19.89 -11.32
C ARG A 4 53.92 18.68 -10.52
N GLU A 5 53.07 18.19 -9.63
CA GLU A 5 53.00 16.77 -9.24
C GLU A 5 51.49 16.45 -9.14
N LEU A 6 50.85 16.08 -10.24
CA LEU A 6 50.69 14.70 -10.72
C LEU A 6 49.81 13.84 -9.78
N LEU A 7 48.54 13.73 -10.21
CA LEU A 7 47.71 12.54 -10.22
C LEU A 7 48.01 11.46 -9.15
N LYS A 8 47.03 11.25 -8.26
CA LYS A 8 46.34 9.95 -8.09
C LYS A 8 45.33 10.07 -6.96
N GLY A 9 44.06 10.17 -7.33
CA GLY A 9 42.95 10.21 -6.40
C GLY A 9 41.64 10.11 -7.16
N LEU A 10 41.52 9.06 -7.99
CA LEU A 10 40.24 8.59 -8.54
C LEU A 10 39.37 8.14 -7.36
N LEU A 11 38.79 9.09 -6.64
CA LEU A 11 37.63 8.85 -5.81
C LEU A 11 36.44 8.77 -6.75
N ALA A 12 36.23 7.55 -7.27
CA ALA A 12 34.98 7.15 -7.88
C ALA A 12 33.89 7.30 -6.81
N LEU A 13 33.28 8.48 -6.78
CA LEU A 13 32.06 8.72 -6.03
C LEU A 13 30.98 7.88 -6.72
N PRO A 14 30.43 6.83 -6.09
CA PRO A 14 29.28 6.18 -6.68
C PRO A 14 28.17 7.22 -6.66
N LEU A 15 27.73 7.62 -7.87
CA LEU A 15 26.52 8.37 -8.07
C LEU A 15 25.40 7.52 -7.47
N MET A 16 25.04 7.80 -6.22
CA MET A 16 23.85 7.23 -5.59
C MET A 16 22.66 7.82 -6.34
N LEU A 17 22.26 7.15 -7.43
CA LEU A 17 20.97 7.38 -8.05
C LEU A 17 19.93 7.18 -6.94
N PRO A 18 19.10 8.18 -6.61
CA PRO A 18 17.91 7.91 -5.83
C PRO A 18 17.01 7.08 -6.72
N VAL A 19 17.05 5.75 -6.57
CA VAL A 19 16.05 4.83 -7.11
C VAL A 19 14.78 5.00 -6.26
N ALA A 20 14.24 6.21 -6.24
CA ALA A 20 12.96 6.56 -5.63
C ALA A 20 11.86 6.56 -6.70
N GLY A 21 11.98 5.68 -7.70
CA GLY A 21 11.01 5.49 -8.77
C GLY A 21 10.43 4.09 -8.70
N LEU A 22 9.09 4.00 -8.64
CA LEU A 22 8.26 2.81 -8.86
C LEU A 22 7.81 1.98 -7.64
N LEU A 23 7.60 2.58 -6.47
CA LEU A 23 6.58 2.04 -5.57
C LEU A 23 5.22 2.46 -6.12
N SER A 24 4.72 1.70 -7.11
CA SER A 24 3.31 1.75 -7.52
C SER A 24 2.50 1.58 -6.25
N ALA A 25 1.89 2.67 -5.78
CA ALA A 25 1.20 2.73 -4.49
C ALA A 25 -0.06 1.86 -4.56
N CYS A 26 0.11 0.55 -4.45
CA CYS A 26 -1.00 -0.35 -4.18
C CYS A 26 -1.61 0.10 -2.86
N ALA A 27 -2.93 0.41 -2.87
CA ALA A 27 -3.64 0.73 -1.65
C ALA A 27 -3.40 -0.35 -0.58
N PRO A 28 -3.36 0.00 0.71
CA PRO A 28 -3.10 -0.95 1.79
C PRO A 28 -4.13 -2.08 1.82
N LEU A 29 -3.77 -3.22 2.43
CA LEU A 29 -4.68 -4.37 2.50
C LEU A 29 -5.88 -4.02 3.39
N VAL A 30 -5.64 -3.30 4.47
CA VAL A 30 -6.65 -2.77 5.37
C VAL A 30 -6.80 -1.27 5.09
N SER A 31 -8.00 -0.80 4.79
CA SER A 31 -8.23 0.64 4.65
C SER A 31 -8.15 1.32 6.02
N PRO A 32 -7.68 2.58 6.12
CA PRO A 32 -7.60 3.28 7.41
C PRO A 32 -8.96 3.37 8.14
N ARG A 33 -10.05 3.34 7.38
CA ARG A 33 -11.43 3.42 7.90
C ARG A 33 -12.01 2.05 8.27
N ALA A 34 -11.29 0.96 8.03
CA ALA A 34 -11.76 -0.40 8.24
C ALA A 34 -12.04 -0.72 9.72
N HIS A 35 -11.31 -0.10 10.65
CA HIS A 35 -11.41 -0.37 12.08
C HIS A 35 -12.62 0.31 12.75
N ASP A 36 -13.12 1.42 12.19
CA ASP A 36 -14.20 2.19 12.80
C ASP A 36 -15.56 1.78 12.20
N PRO A 37 -16.44 1.12 12.98
CA PRO A 37 -17.74 0.68 12.52
C PRO A 37 -18.71 1.81 12.15
N GLY A 38 -18.47 3.04 12.64
CA GLY A 38 -19.23 4.23 12.28
C GLY A 38 -19.04 4.66 10.83
N ASN A 39 -17.98 4.20 10.14
CA ASN A 39 -17.71 4.52 8.75
C ASN A 39 -18.59 3.76 7.74
N GLY A 40 -19.36 2.76 8.20
CA GLY A 40 -20.29 2.02 7.38
C GLY A 40 -20.14 0.51 7.47
N ARG A 41 -20.83 -0.17 6.55
CA ARG A 41 -20.87 -1.64 6.49
C ARG A 41 -19.51 -2.20 6.09
N PRO A 42 -19.14 -3.42 6.55
CA PRO A 42 -17.84 -3.99 6.25
C PRO A 42 -17.85 -4.69 4.89
N TRP A 43 -16.79 -4.47 4.13
CA TRP A 43 -16.60 -5.00 2.80
C TRP A 43 -15.25 -5.68 2.68
N ARG A 44 -15.23 -6.75 1.89
CA ARG A 44 -14.03 -7.48 1.56
C ARG A 44 -13.93 -7.73 0.07
N CYS A 45 -12.73 -7.52 -0.49
CA CYS A 45 -12.42 -7.98 -1.83
C CYS A 45 -12.15 -9.49 -1.83
N THR A 46 -12.96 -10.27 -2.55
CA THR A 46 -12.74 -11.72 -2.67
C THR A 46 -11.52 -12.08 -3.52
N HIS A 47 -10.95 -11.13 -4.26
CA HIS A 47 -9.76 -11.33 -5.07
C HIS A 47 -8.45 -11.05 -4.31
N CYS A 48 -8.31 -9.86 -3.72
CA CYS A 48 -7.04 -9.43 -3.10
C CYS A 48 -7.10 -9.33 -1.58
N GLY A 49 -8.26 -9.62 -0.96
CA GLY A 49 -8.42 -9.58 0.49
C GLY A 49 -8.62 -8.19 1.09
N HIS A 50 -8.63 -7.12 0.29
CA HIS A 50 -8.78 -5.75 0.80
C HIS A 50 -10.01 -5.57 1.69
N LEU A 51 -9.83 -4.99 2.87
CA LEU A 51 -10.87 -4.72 3.88
C LEU A 51 -11.19 -3.23 3.93
N THR A 52 -12.47 -2.87 3.83
CA THR A 52 -12.89 -1.46 3.92
C THR A 52 -14.32 -1.32 4.47
N ARG A 53 -14.60 -0.17 5.08
CA ARG A 53 -15.96 0.28 5.45
C ARG A 53 -16.44 1.51 4.67
N SER A 54 -15.53 2.16 3.97
CA SER A 54 -15.75 3.42 3.26
C SER A 54 -16.63 3.21 2.03
N LEU A 55 -17.75 3.93 1.93
CA LEU A 55 -18.62 3.91 0.73
C LEU A 55 -18.01 4.65 -0.47
N GLU A 56 -17.11 5.60 -0.21
CA GLU A 56 -16.42 6.38 -1.26
C GLU A 56 -15.60 5.48 -2.19
N ASP A 57 -15.10 4.36 -1.66
CA ASP A 57 -14.31 3.37 -2.39
C ASP A 57 -15.18 2.35 -3.18
N ILE A 58 -16.51 2.38 -3.04
CA ILE A 58 -17.42 1.27 -3.45
C ILE A 58 -18.39 1.70 -4.55
N SER A 59 -18.24 2.88 -5.17
CA SER A 59 -19.18 3.40 -6.18
C SER A 59 -19.49 2.44 -7.34
N GLU A 60 -18.67 1.38 -7.55
CA GLU A 60 -18.96 0.29 -8.47
C GLU A 60 -18.63 -1.13 -7.95
N HIS A 61 -18.55 -1.35 -6.62
CA HIS A 61 -17.97 -2.58 -6.04
C HIS A 61 -16.53 -2.88 -6.51
N ARG A 62 -15.85 -1.86 -7.02
CA ARG A 62 -14.47 -1.92 -7.51
C ARG A 62 -13.53 -1.81 -6.32
N CYS A 63 -12.66 -2.79 -6.16
CA CYS A 63 -11.67 -2.75 -5.09
C CYS A 63 -10.62 -1.67 -5.37
N PRO A 64 -10.35 -0.72 -4.45
CA PRO A 64 -9.35 0.33 -4.66
C PRO A 64 -7.90 -0.21 -4.71
N ARG A 65 -7.66 -1.39 -4.11
CA ARG A 65 -6.34 -2.05 -4.13
C ARG A 65 -6.04 -2.76 -5.45
N CYS A 66 -7.00 -3.50 -6.01
CA CYS A 66 -6.76 -4.34 -7.19
C CYS A 66 -7.56 -3.97 -8.45
N GLY A 67 -8.45 -2.97 -8.36
CA GLY A 67 -9.28 -2.50 -9.47
C GLY A 67 -10.38 -3.46 -9.94
N ARG A 68 -10.53 -4.65 -9.34
CA ARG A 68 -11.54 -5.64 -9.75
C ARG A 68 -12.87 -5.42 -9.04
N ARG A 69 -13.97 -5.69 -9.73
CA ARG A 69 -15.34 -5.66 -9.18
C ARG A 69 -15.63 -6.92 -8.36
N ARG A 70 -14.96 -7.05 -7.22
CA ARG A 70 -14.97 -8.23 -6.35
C ARG A 70 -15.16 -7.87 -4.88
N LEU A 71 -15.62 -6.65 -4.57
CA LEU A 71 -16.03 -6.28 -3.22
C LEU A 71 -17.37 -6.95 -2.90
N ARG A 72 -17.42 -7.67 -1.77
CA ARG A 72 -18.64 -8.23 -1.19
C ARG A 72 -18.82 -7.69 0.23
N ASN A 73 -20.06 -7.51 0.64
CA ASN A 73 -20.37 -7.23 2.03
C ASN A 73 -20.09 -8.50 2.85
N ILE A 74 -19.53 -8.32 4.04
CA ILE A 74 -19.28 -9.40 5.00
C ILE A 74 -19.98 -9.07 6.31
N SER A 75 -19.99 -10.00 7.25
CA SER A 75 -20.50 -9.74 8.60
C SER A 75 -19.45 -9.00 9.44
N GLU A 76 -19.89 -8.40 10.54
CA GLU A 76 -19.01 -7.72 11.50
C GLU A 76 -18.03 -8.70 12.16
N GLU A 77 -18.48 -9.94 12.41
CA GLU A 77 -17.65 -11.00 12.96
C GLU A 77 -16.53 -11.38 11.98
N GLU A 78 -16.86 -11.57 10.69
CA GLU A 78 -15.85 -11.86 9.67
C GLU A 78 -14.85 -10.69 9.52
N MET A 79 -15.33 -9.45 9.63
CA MET A 79 -14.46 -8.27 9.56
C MET A 79 -13.44 -8.26 10.70
N THR A 80 -13.92 -8.51 11.92
CA THR A 80 -13.09 -8.52 13.13
C THR A 80 -12.03 -9.61 13.06
N GLU A 81 -12.41 -10.84 12.67
CA GLU A 81 -11.47 -11.95 12.52
C GLU A 81 -10.34 -11.61 11.52
N ARG A 82 -10.70 -10.94 10.42
CA ARG A 82 -9.74 -10.61 9.36
C ARG A 82 -8.84 -9.44 9.72
N LEU A 83 -9.34 -8.44 10.44
CA LEU A 83 -8.51 -7.37 11.00
C LEU A 83 -7.48 -7.96 11.97
N ALA A 84 -7.93 -8.80 12.92
CA ALA A 84 -7.05 -9.46 13.87
C ALA A 84 -5.96 -10.30 13.17
N ARG A 85 -6.31 -10.96 12.05
CA ARG A 85 -5.33 -11.69 11.24
C ARG A 85 -4.32 -10.76 10.56
N ALA A 86 -4.78 -9.65 9.99
CA ALA A 86 -3.92 -8.69 9.28
C ALA A 86 -2.97 -7.94 10.23
N GLU A 87 -3.32 -7.82 11.51
CA GLU A 87 -2.47 -7.24 12.57
C GLU A 87 -1.43 -8.23 13.13
N ALA A 88 -1.62 -9.53 12.88
CA ALA A 88 -0.72 -10.59 13.33
C ALA A 88 0.43 -10.88 12.35
N GLU A 89 0.39 -10.30 11.14
CA GLU A 89 1.41 -10.44 10.07
C GLU A 89 2.38 -9.25 10.07
#